data_AF-A0A1W9GM26-F1
#
_entry.id   AF-A0A1W9GM26-F1
#
_cell.length_a   1.000
_cell.length_b   1.000
_cell.length_c   1.000
_cell.angle_alpha   90.00
_cell.angle_beta   90.00
_cell.angle_gamma   90.00
#
_symmetry.space_group_name_H-M   'P 1'
#
loop_
_entity.id
_entity.type
_entity.pdbx_description
1 polymer ?
#
loop_
_entity_poly.entity_id
_entity_poly.type
_entity_poly.pdbx_seq_one_letter_code
_entity_poly.pdbx_strand_id
1 'polypeptide(L)'
;MRGLLLPVRGQHINSHKRSKHMATQSNKPVTTLRCGVIKATIWRNAGEKGEFYNTTFARSYKDAHGEWKDSASFGLTDLEALVVLVTQAKTWIGEQPEQ
;
A
#
# COMPACT_ATOMS: atom_id res chain seq x y z
N MET A 1 22.77 -42.21 30.41
CA MET A 1 22.67 -41.44 29.15
C MET A 1 21.24 -40.95 28.97
N ARG A 2 21.03 -39.64 29.03
CA ARG A 2 19.99 -38.83 28.35
C ARG A 2 19.98 -37.45 29.02
N GLY A 3 20.72 -36.51 28.42
CA GLY A 3 20.47 -35.08 28.61
C GLY A 3 19.49 -34.59 27.54
N LEU A 4 18.64 -33.65 27.89
CA LEU A 4 18.15 -32.51 27.08
C LEU A 4 17.16 -31.73 27.98
N LEU A 5 17.59 -30.60 28.53
CA LEU A 5 17.44 -29.24 27.97
C LEU A 5 16.07 -28.64 28.36
N LEU A 6 16.12 -27.73 29.34
CA LEU A 6 15.02 -26.86 29.74
C LEU A 6 14.61 -25.96 28.56
N PRO A 7 13.31 -25.73 28.30
CA PRO A 7 12.91 -24.73 27.33
C PRO A 7 13.12 -23.31 27.90
N VAL A 8 14.06 -22.57 27.31
CA VAL A 8 14.14 -21.10 27.44
C VAL A 8 12.96 -20.52 26.66
N ARG A 9 11.88 -20.17 27.35
CA ARG A 9 10.83 -19.31 26.76
C ARG A 9 11.37 -17.89 26.69
N GLY A 10 11.79 -17.51 25.48
CA GLY A 10 12.13 -16.14 25.14
C GLY A 10 10.97 -15.20 25.45
N GLN A 11 11.26 -14.16 26.23
CA GLN A 11 10.41 -12.99 26.35
C GLN A 11 10.40 -12.32 24.98
N HIS A 12 9.28 -12.38 24.26
CA HIS A 12 9.10 -11.54 23.08
C HIS A 12 8.33 -10.28 23.48
N ILE A 13 9.09 -9.20 23.44
CA ILE A 13 8.81 -7.80 23.74
C ILE A 13 7.45 -7.30 23.21
N ASN A 14 6.74 -6.61 24.10
CA ASN A 14 5.56 -5.80 23.78
C ASN A 14 5.95 -4.71 22.77
N SER A 15 5.48 -4.83 21.52
CA SER A 15 5.51 -3.69 20.60
C SER A 15 4.49 -2.66 21.06
N HIS A 16 5.01 -1.52 21.51
CA HIS A 16 4.24 -0.43 22.06
C HIS A 16 3.32 0.14 20.97
N LYS A 17 2.00 0.12 21.23
CA LYS A 17 1.05 0.97 20.50
C LYS A 17 1.50 2.42 20.61
N ARG A 18 2.11 2.96 19.55
CA ARG A 18 2.21 4.41 19.37
C ARG A 18 0.83 4.91 18.97
N SER A 19 0.08 5.37 19.95
CA SER A 19 -1.02 6.30 19.69
C SER A 19 -0.41 7.66 19.36
N LYS A 20 -0.63 8.15 18.14
CA LYS A 20 -0.62 9.58 17.84
C LYS A 20 -1.94 9.89 17.13
N HIS A 21 -2.92 10.32 17.92
CA HIS A 21 -4.06 11.07 17.43
C HIS A 21 -3.56 12.43 16.89
N MET A 22 -3.21 12.49 15.60
CA MET A 22 -3.38 13.72 14.83
C MET A 22 -4.62 13.51 13.97
N ALA A 23 -5.52 14.48 13.98
CA ALA A 23 -6.83 14.41 13.33
C ALA A 23 -6.71 13.75 11.95
N THR A 24 -7.28 12.55 11.83
CA THR A 24 -7.35 11.83 10.56
C THR A 24 -8.32 12.59 9.68
N GLN A 25 -7.82 13.59 8.92
CA GLN A 25 -8.44 13.89 7.65
C GLN A 25 -8.61 12.54 6.97
N SER A 26 -9.86 12.17 6.64
CA SER A 26 -10.15 10.87 6.04
C SER A 26 -9.11 10.66 4.94
N ASN A 27 -8.27 9.62 5.07
CA ASN A 27 -7.15 9.36 4.18
C ASN A 27 -7.75 8.95 2.84
N LYS A 28 -8.30 9.92 2.11
CA LYS A 28 -8.90 9.75 0.80
C LYS A 28 -7.74 9.77 -0.18
N PRO A 29 -7.81 8.95 -1.23
CA PRO A 29 -6.82 9.04 -2.27
C PRO A 29 -6.86 10.44 -2.88
N VAL A 30 -5.69 11.03 -3.11
CA VAL A 30 -5.59 12.32 -3.80
C VAL A 30 -5.92 12.13 -5.27
N THR A 31 -5.52 11.00 -5.84
CA THR A 31 -5.92 10.62 -7.19
C THR A 31 -5.92 9.10 -7.36
N THR A 32 -6.63 8.62 -8.38
CA THR A 32 -6.53 7.23 -8.85
C THR A 32 -6.39 7.23 -10.36
N LEU A 33 -5.24 6.77 -10.84
CA LEU A 33 -4.93 6.59 -12.25
C LEU A 33 -5.38 5.19 -12.68
N ARG A 34 -5.79 5.01 -13.94
CA ARG A 34 -6.29 3.72 -14.47
C ARG A 34 -5.73 3.44 -15.85
N CYS A 35 -5.41 2.17 -16.08
CA CYS A 35 -5.04 1.61 -17.38
C CYS A 35 -5.70 0.23 -17.49
N GLY A 36 -6.79 0.16 -18.26
CA GLY A 36 -7.64 -1.03 -18.32
C GLY A 36 -8.19 -1.41 -16.94
N VAL A 37 -8.00 -2.67 -16.55
CA VAL A 37 -8.42 -3.20 -15.24
C VAL A 37 -7.45 -2.87 -14.10
N ILE A 38 -6.29 -2.28 -14.41
CA ILE A 38 -5.29 -1.91 -13.41
C ILE A 38 -5.54 -0.46 -12.96
N LYS A 39 -5.35 -0.21 -11.68
CA LYS A 39 -5.42 1.12 -11.07
C LYS A 39 -4.21 1.38 -10.19
N ALA A 40 -3.81 2.64 -10.13
CA ALA A 40 -2.82 3.16 -9.20
C ALA A 40 -3.48 4.26 -8.36
N THR A 41 -3.66 3.98 -7.07
CA THR A 41 -4.28 4.89 -6.12
C THR A 41 -3.20 5.59 -5.30
N ILE A 42 -3.14 6.92 -5.38
CA ILE A 42 -2.12 7.73 -4.72
C ILE A 42 -2.70 8.38 -3.47
N TRP A 43 -2.02 8.23 -2.35
CA TRP A 43 -2.41 8.70 -1.02
C TRP A 43 -1.41 9.74 -0.53
N ARG A 44 -1.89 10.87 -0.02
CA ARG A 44 -1.07 11.89 0.64
C ARG A 44 -1.07 11.64 2.14
N ASN A 45 0.11 11.56 2.71
CA ASN A 45 0.31 11.34 4.13
C ASN A 45 1.16 12.48 4.70
N ALA A 46 0.89 12.83 5.95
CA ALA A 46 1.70 13.79 6.70
C ALA A 46 2.65 13.03 7.64
N GLY A 47 3.92 13.45 7.70
CA GLY A 47 4.93 12.90 8.61
C GLY A 47 5.73 14.00 9.30
N GLU A 48 6.57 13.61 10.26
CA GLU A 48 7.43 14.55 11.02
C GLU A 48 8.44 15.30 10.12
N LYS A 49 8.72 14.78 8.92
CA LYS A 49 9.67 15.35 7.94
C LYS A 49 8.97 16.05 6.76
N GLY A 50 7.69 16.34 6.88
CA GLY A 50 6.86 16.84 5.79
C GLY A 50 5.95 15.77 5.20
N GLU A 51 5.29 16.16 4.12
CA GLU A 51 4.32 15.30 3.45
C GLU A 51 4.99 14.32 2.51
N PHE A 52 4.37 13.16 2.33
CA PHE A 52 4.85 12.13 1.42
C PHE A 52 3.68 11.40 0.77
N TYR A 53 3.94 10.81 -0.39
CA TYR A 53 2.94 10.11 -1.19
C TYR A 53 3.22 8.61 -1.21
N ASN A 54 2.18 7.82 -0.97
CA ASN A 54 2.19 6.37 -1.17
C ASN A 54 1.33 6.03 -2.39
N THR A 55 1.72 5.02 -3.15
CA THR A 55 0.90 4.51 -4.27
C THR A 55 0.54 3.05 -4.04
N THR A 56 -0.74 2.71 -4.18
CA THR A 56 -1.24 1.34 -4.14
C THR A 56 -1.71 0.93 -5.54
N PHE A 57 -1.17 -0.18 -6.05
CA PHE A 57 -1.60 -0.75 -7.32
C PHE A 57 -2.58 -1.90 -7.07
N ALA A 58 -3.58 -2.01 -7.94
CA ALA A 58 -4.55 -3.10 -7.87
C ALA A 58 -5.10 -3.44 -9.25
N ARG A 59 -5.45 -4.71 -9.44
CA ARG A 59 -6.25 -5.19 -10.56
C ARG A 59 -7.69 -5.37 -10.12
N SER A 60 -8.63 -4.67 -10.76
CA SER A 60 -10.05 -4.83 -10.53
C SER A 60 -10.62 -5.97 -11.37
N TYR A 61 -11.40 -6.85 -10.77
CA TYR A 61 -12.08 -7.96 -11.43
C TYR A 61 -13.46 -8.19 -10.83
N LYS A 62 -14.34 -8.88 -11.55
CA LYS A 62 -15.61 -9.36 -10.97
C LYS A 62 -15.43 -10.79 -10.46
N ASP A 63 -15.88 -11.04 -9.24
CA ASP A 63 -15.91 -12.39 -8.67
C ASP A 63 -17.08 -13.23 -9.23
N ALA A 64 -17.22 -14.45 -8.72
CA ALA A 64 -18.28 -15.37 -9.13
C ALA A 64 -19.70 -14.87 -8.84
N HIS A 65 -19.86 -13.92 -7.91
CA HIS A 65 -21.13 -13.30 -7.57
C HIS A 65 -21.39 -12.01 -8.36
N GLY A 66 -20.46 -11.64 -9.25
CA GLY A 66 -20.53 -10.43 -10.06
C GLY A 66 -20.10 -9.16 -9.32
N GLU A 67 -19.57 -9.29 -8.10
CA GLU A 67 -19.09 -8.16 -7.32
C GLU A 67 -17.69 -7.74 -7.76
N TRP A 68 -17.46 -6.43 -7.86
CA TRP A 68 -16.12 -5.91 -8.12
C TRP A 68 -15.22 -6.10 -6.90
N LYS A 69 -14.07 -6.73 -7.12
CA LYS A 69 -13.00 -6.92 -6.15
C LYS A 69 -11.69 -6.40 -6.72
N ASP A 70 -10.73 -6.15 -5.83
CA ASP A 70 -9.36 -5.80 -6.18
C ASP A 70 -8.41 -6.93 -5.80
N SER A 71 -7.35 -7.10 -6.58
CA SER A 71 -6.25 -8.02 -6.30
C SER A 71 -4.91 -7.29 -6.41
N ALA A 72 -3.94 -7.72 -5.59
CA ALA A 72 -2.53 -7.32 -5.69
C ALA A 72 -1.69 -8.33 -6.49
N SER A 73 -2.33 -9.34 -7.10
CA SER A 73 -1.69 -10.30 -7.99
C SER A 73 -1.90 -9.88 -9.45
N PHE A 74 -0.82 -9.91 -10.22
CA PHE A 74 -0.78 -9.47 -11.61
C PHE A 74 -0.29 -10.61 -12.51
N GLY A 75 -1.02 -10.90 -13.58
CA GLY A 75 -0.59 -11.80 -14.63
C GLY A 75 0.30 -11.09 -15.65
N LEU A 76 0.87 -11.86 -16.58
CA LEU A 76 1.76 -11.33 -17.64
C LEU A 76 1.11 -10.18 -18.43
N THR A 77 -0.18 -10.30 -18.75
CA THR A 77 -0.96 -9.30 -19.50
C THR A 77 -1.22 -8.02 -18.72
N ASP A 78 -1.10 -8.04 -17.39
CA ASP A 78 -1.32 -6.87 -16.54
C ASP A 78 -0.04 -6.02 -16.40
N LEU A 79 1.13 -6.58 -16.72
CA LEU A 79 2.43 -5.95 -16.44
C LEU A 79 2.68 -4.70 -17.28
N GLU A 80 2.25 -4.68 -18.54
CA GLU A 80 2.39 -3.49 -19.39
C GLU A 80 1.58 -2.31 -18.82
N ALA A 81 0.32 -2.54 -18.48
CA ALA A 81 -0.55 -1.55 -17.85
C ALA A 81 0.02 -1.09 -16.49
N LEU A 82 0.61 -2.00 -15.72
CA LEU A 82 1.26 -1.67 -14.45
C LEU A 82 2.47 -0.75 -14.67
N VAL A 83 3.34 -1.03 -15.64
CA VAL A 83 4.51 -0.17 -15.96
C VAL A 83 4.07 1.23 -16.39
N VAL A 84 3.03 1.33 -17.21
CA VAL A 84 2.44 2.62 -17.60
C VAL A 84 1.98 3.39 -16.37
N LEU A 85 1.25 2.74 -15.46
CA LEU A 85 0.74 3.40 -14.26
C LEU A 85 1.83 3.75 -13.25
N VAL A 86 2.90 2.95 -13.12
CA VAL A 86 4.07 3.29 -12.31
C VAL A 86 4.72 4.57 -12.83
N THR A 87 4.90 4.67 -14.14
CA THR A 87 5.47 5.87 -14.77
C THR A 87 4.58 7.10 -14.53
N GLN A 88 3.27 6.98 -14.78
CA GLN A 88 2.33 8.08 -14.56
C GLN A 88 2.25 8.51 -13.09
N ALA A 89 2.23 7.56 -12.16
CA ALA A 89 2.21 7.86 -10.73
C ALA A 89 3.51 8.57 -10.29
N LYS A 90 4.66 8.13 -10.78
CA LYS A 90 5.95 8.79 -10.52
C LYS A 90 5.95 10.24 -11.02
N THR A 91 5.50 10.46 -12.27
CA THR A 91 5.41 11.80 -12.84
C THR A 91 4.47 12.68 -12.02
N TRP A 92 3.26 12.19 -11.74
CA TRP A 92 2.26 12.94 -10.97
C TRP A 92 2.79 13.34 -9.58
N ILE A 93 3.47 12.43 -8.88
CA ILE A 93 4.07 12.73 -7.56
C ILE A 93 5.18 13.78 -7.69
N GLY A 94 6.02 13.70 -8.72
CA GLY A 94 7.11 14.65 -8.95
C GLY A 94 6.64 16.07 -9.34
N GLU A 95 5.39 16.21 -9.80
CA GLU A 95 4.75 17.49 -10.08
C GLU A 95 4.14 18.14 -8.83
N GLN A 96 4.07 17.43 -7.70
CA GLN A 96 3.52 18.00 -6.47
C GLN A 96 4.54 18.96 -5.85
N PRO A 97 4.12 20.15 -5.40
CA PRO A 97 5.02 21.09 -4.74
C PRO A 97 5.53 20.48 -3.43
N GLU A 98 6.85 20.55 -3.21
CA GLU A 98 7.47 20.30 -1.91
C GLU A 98 7.09 21.46 -0.98
N GLN A 99 6.44 21.16 0.15
CA GLN A 99 6.03 22.16 1.16
C GLN A 99 6.99 22.16 2.33
#